data_AF-A0A3B9T9P5-F1
#
_entry.id   AF-A0A3B9T9P5-F1
#
_cell.length_a   1.000
_cell.length_b   1.000
_cell.length_c   1.000
_cell.angle_alpha   90.00
_cell.angle_beta   90.00
_cell.angle_gamma   90.00
#
_symmetry.space_group_name_H-M   'P 1'
#
loop_
_entity.id
_entity.type
_entity.pdbx_description
1 polymer ?
#
loop_
_entity_poly.entity_id
_entity_poly.type
_entity_poly.pdbx_seq_one_letter_code
_entity_poly.pdbx_strand_id
1 'polypeptide(L)'
;MKINFENKILQGSLLSLVIIGGLLFFVWASLILVPSLQYSYFHTQLHSKVKINSEAKVEMGYKALQKDVIALELKMDKLIPGGAYMIINTTDNSFKLYKNKELTRTGICSTGSYIELQDGNNKKWVFETPKGVFTVKGKIVNPIWRKPDWAFAEEGLPIPSA
;
A
#
# COMPACT_ATOMS: atom_id res chain seq x y z
N MET A 1 82.20 9.18 57.34
CA MET A 1 81.61 9.95 56.23
C MET A 1 81.01 9.04 55.13
N LYS A 2 80.26 7.98 55.49
CA LYS A 2 79.64 7.03 54.52
C LYS A 2 78.10 7.05 54.52
N ILE A 3 77.48 7.48 55.62
CA ILE A 3 76.02 7.38 55.85
C ILE A 3 75.21 8.38 54.97
N ASN A 4 75.80 9.52 54.61
CA ASN A 4 75.11 10.55 53.79
C ASN A 4 75.10 10.25 52.29
N PHE A 5 75.91 9.30 51.81
CA PHE A 5 76.00 8.97 50.38
C PHE A 5 74.94 7.93 49.96
N GLU A 6 74.69 6.92 50.80
CA GLU A 6 73.66 5.91 50.53
C GLU A 6 72.24 6.46 50.58
N ASN A 7 71.93 7.36 51.52
CA ASN A 7 70.61 8.01 51.59
C ASN A 7 70.31 8.87 50.35
N LYS A 8 71.33 9.46 49.72
CA LYS A 8 71.16 10.27 48.49
C LYS A 8 70.88 9.40 47.26
N ILE A 9 71.48 8.21 47.19
CA ILE A 9 71.23 7.22 46.12
C ILE A 9 69.85 6.58 46.31
N LEU A 10 69.48 6.26 47.56
CA LEU A 10 68.15 5.74 47.90
C LEU A 10 67.03 6.76 47.60
N GLN A 11 67.23 8.05 47.91
CA GLN A 11 66.27 9.10 47.57
C GLN A 11 66.14 9.32 46.05
N GLY A 12 67.23 9.18 45.29
CA GLY A 12 67.21 9.27 43.82
C GLY A 12 66.46 8.12 43.15
N SER A 13 66.57 6.89 43.67
CA SER A 13 65.84 5.72 43.14
C SER A 13 64.34 5.75 43.50
N LEU A 14 63.99 6.31 44.66
CA LEU A 14 62.61 6.52 45.07
C LEU A 14 61.91 7.57 44.20
N LEU A 15 62.62 8.65 43.84
CA LEU A 15 62.12 9.69 42.93
C LEU A 15 61.89 9.15 41.51
N SER A 16 62.79 8.31 40.98
CA SER A 16 62.60 7.72 39.65
C SER A 16 61.45 6.72 39.60
N LEU A 17 61.23 5.94 40.67
CA LEU A 17 60.08 5.03 40.81
C LEU A 17 58.73 5.78 40.79
N VAL A 18 58.65 6.94 41.45
CA VAL A 18 57.44 7.78 41.44
C VAL A 18 57.16 8.34 40.04
N ILE A 19 58.21 8.77 39.32
CA ILE A 19 58.07 9.28 37.96
C ILE A 19 57.62 8.17 36.99
N ILE A 20 58.20 6.97 37.11
CA ILE A 20 57.82 5.81 36.29
C ILE A 20 56.38 5.36 36.61
N GLY A 21 55.99 5.34 37.88
CA GLY A 21 54.62 5.06 38.29
C GLY A 21 53.62 6.09 37.75
N GLY A 22 53.99 7.37 37.76
CA GLY A 22 53.18 8.45 37.17
C GLY A 22 53.01 8.31 35.66
N LEU A 23 54.08 7.95 34.95
CA LEU A 23 54.03 7.68 33.50
C LEU A 23 53.14 6.48 33.17
N LEU A 24 53.27 5.38 33.93
CA LEU A 24 52.43 4.19 33.76
C LEU A 24 50.95 4.50 34.03
N PHE A 25 50.65 5.27 35.08
CA PHE A 25 49.29 5.70 35.37
C PHE A 25 48.71 6.60 34.26
N PHE A 26 49.52 7.50 33.70
CA PHE A 26 49.10 8.38 32.62
C PHE A 26 48.79 7.61 31.33
N VAL A 27 49.64 6.62 30.99
CA VAL A 27 49.41 5.73 29.84
C VAL A 27 48.14 4.89 30.05
N TRP A 28 47.94 4.34 31.24
CA TRP A 28 46.75 3.55 31.58
C TRP A 28 45.47 4.39 31.54
N ALA A 29 45.50 5.61 32.09
CA ALA A 29 44.38 6.55 32.05
C ALA A 29 44.05 6.97 30.61
N SER A 30 45.06 7.26 29.78
CA SER A 30 44.88 7.62 28.37
C SER A 30 44.25 6.49 27.56
N LEU A 31 44.61 5.23 27.83
CA LEU A 31 44.02 4.07 27.17
C LEU A 31 42.53 3.88 27.49
N ILE A 32 42.03 4.41 28.61
CA ILE A 32 40.61 4.31 29.01
C ILE A 32 39.82 5.57 28.61
N LEU A 33 40.45 6.74 28.71
CA LEU A 33 39.80 8.03 28.46
C LEU A 33 39.54 8.27 26.96
N VAL A 34 40.50 7.91 26.10
CA VAL A 34 40.37 8.16 24.65
C VAL A 34 39.25 7.31 24.02
N PRO A 35 39.15 5.99 24.29
CA PRO A 35 38.05 5.18 23.74
C PRO A 35 36.67 5.60 24.26
N SER A 36 36.56 6.02 25.52
CA SER A 36 35.27 6.44 26.09
C SER A 36 34.76 7.75 25.49
N LEU A 37 35.65 8.71 25.24
CA LEU A 37 35.31 9.94 24.52
C LEU A 37 34.90 9.67 23.07
N GLN A 38 35.60 8.76 22.38
CA GLN A 38 35.28 8.38 21.00
C GLN A 38 33.93 7.64 20.91
N TYR A 39 33.64 6.75 21.86
CA TYR A 39 32.39 5.99 21.92
C TYR A 39 31.18 6.91 22.15
N SER A 40 31.29 7.85 23.09
CA SER A 40 30.24 8.82 23.37
C SER A 40 29.94 9.70 22.15
N TYR A 41 30.99 10.26 21.53
CA TYR A 41 30.85 11.11 20.36
C TYR A 41 30.19 10.38 19.18
N PHE A 42 30.60 9.14 18.90
CA PHE A 42 30.05 8.34 17.81
C PHE A 42 28.57 7.98 18.03
N HIS A 43 28.17 7.60 19.25
CA HIS A 43 26.77 7.28 19.55
C HIS A 43 25.84 8.49 19.42
N THR A 44 26.25 9.69 19.87
CA THR A 44 25.45 10.91 19.68
C THR A 44 25.25 11.27 18.20
N GLN A 45 26.26 11.06 17.35
CA GLN A 45 26.17 11.35 15.91
C GLN A 45 25.34 10.30 15.15
N LEU A 46 25.39 9.03 15.56
CA LEU A 46 24.61 7.95 14.94
C LEU A 46 23.12 8.10 15.25
N HIS A 47 22.76 8.36 16.51
CA HIS A 47 21.35 8.54 16.90
C HIS A 47 20.73 9.82 16.31
N SER A 48 21.48 10.92 16.17
CA SER A 48 20.95 12.15 15.59
C SER A 48 20.72 12.02 14.07
N LYS A 49 21.66 11.45 13.31
CA LYS A 49 21.51 11.26 11.85
C LYS A 49 20.45 10.24 11.51
N VAL A 50 20.35 9.13 12.25
CA VAL A 50 19.33 8.10 11.99
C VAL A 50 17.94 8.65 12.28
N LYS A 51 17.73 9.33 13.41
CA LYS A 51 16.42 9.87 13.81
C LYS A 51 15.93 11.00 12.87
N ILE A 52 16.80 11.95 12.52
CA ILE A 52 16.46 13.05 11.60
C ILE A 52 16.16 12.52 10.20
N ASN A 53 16.97 11.60 9.67
CA ASN A 53 16.74 11.03 8.35
C ASN A 53 15.53 10.09 8.32
N SER A 54 15.24 9.35 9.40
CA SER A 54 14.08 8.46 9.45
C SER A 54 12.78 9.24 9.58
N GLU A 55 12.72 10.24 10.46
CA GLU A 55 11.50 11.05 10.66
C GLU A 55 11.20 11.88 9.41
N ALA A 56 12.21 12.55 8.82
CA ALA A 56 12.04 13.31 7.58
C ALA A 56 11.69 12.41 6.38
N LYS A 57 12.26 11.19 6.28
CA LYS A 57 11.93 10.25 5.21
C LYS A 57 10.53 9.66 5.36
N VAL A 58 10.09 9.38 6.58
CA VAL A 58 8.73 8.92 6.88
C VAL A 58 7.72 10.02 6.58
N GLU A 59 7.99 11.26 6.99
CA GLU A 59 7.13 12.40 6.70
C GLU A 59 7.05 12.70 5.19
N MET A 60 8.18 12.67 4.49
CA MET A 60 8.19 12.81 3.02
C MET A 60 7.45 11.66 2.33
N GLY A 61 7.61 10.43 2.80
CA GLY A 61 6.90 9.27 2.28
C GLY A 61 5.39 9.38 2.50
N TYR A 62 4.97 9.82 3.68
CA TYR A 62 3.56 10.06 4.00
C TYR A 62 2.96 11.17 3.13
N LYS A 63 3.67 12.29 2.96
CA LYS A 63 3.25 13.39 2.08
C LYS A 63 3.15 12.95 0.62
N ALA A 64 4.09 12.15 0.14
CA ALA A 64 4.05 11.59 -1.21
C ALA A 64 2.84 10.65 -1.39
N LEU A 65 2.61 9.75 -0.43
CA LEU A 65 1.44 8.86 -0.43
C LEU A 65 0.12 9.63 -0.41
N GLN A 66 0.00 10.67 0.41
CA GLN A 66 -1.19 11.52 0.43
C GLN A 66 -1.43 12.20 -0.92
N LYS A 67 -0.38 12.72 -1.54
CA LYS A 67 -0.47 13.32 -2.88
C LYS A 67 -0.95 12.31 -3.92
N ASP A 68 -0.46 11.07 -3.84
CA ASP A 68 -0.87 9.99 -4.74
C ASP A 68 -2.33 9.59 -4.52
N VAL A 69 -2.78 9.50 -3.27
CA VAL A 69 -4.19 9.25 -2.92
C VAL A 69 -5.08 10.35 -3.52
N ILE A 70 -4.75 11.62 -3.31
CA ILE A 70 -5.52 12.74 -3.87
C ILE A 70 -5.53 12.68 -5.40
N ALA A 71 -4.38 12.39 -6.02
CA ALA A 71 -4.30 12.28 -7.47
C ALA A 71 -5.14 11.12 -8.02
N LEU A 72 -5.21 9.99 -7.30
CA LEU A 72 -6.03 8.84 -7.64
C LEU A 72 -7.52 9.15 -7.46
N GLU A 73 -7.90 9.82 -6.37
CA GLU A 73 -9.28 10.28 -6.14
C GLU A 73 -9.76 11.21 -7.25
N LEU A 74 -8.94 12.19 -7.65
CA LEU A 74 -9.27 13.10 -8.75
C LEU A 74 -9.41 12.38 -10.10
N LYS A 75 -8.56 11.37 -10.35
CA LYS A 75 -8.67 10.55 -11.56
C LYS A 75 -9.96 9.72 -11.53
N MET A 76 -10.28 9.11 -10.40
CA MET A 76 -11.50 8.34 -10.21
C MET A 76 -12.74 9.23 -10.43
N ASP A 77 -12.75 10.42 -9.84
CA ASP A 77 -13.81 11.41 -9.98
C ASP A 77 -14.06 11.83 -11.42
N LYS A 78 -12.99 11.92 -12.23
CA LYS A 78 -13.09 12.22 -13.67
C LYS A 78 -13.70 11.08 -14.47
N LEU A 79 -13.53 9.84 -14.03
CA LEU A 79 -14.05 8.64 -14.70
C LEU A 79 -15.50 8.35 -14.34
N ILE A 80 -15.97 8.83 -13.17
CA ILE A 80 -17.35 8.65 -12.74
C ILE A 80 -18.26 9.62 -13.51
N PRO A 81 -19.31 9.13 -14.19
CA PRO A 81 -20.29 10.00 -14.82
C PRO A 81 -20.93 10.93 -13.77
N GLY A 82 -20.95 12.24 -14.03
CA GLY A 82 -21.53 13.22 -13.10
C GLY A 82 -23.06 13.08 -12.90
N GLY A 83 -23.74 12.36 -13.78
CA GLY A 83 -25.18 12.10 -13.71
C GLY A 83 -25.54 10.86 -12.86
N ALA A 84 -26.71 10.29 -13.16
CA ALA A 84 -27.10 9.00 -12.60
C ALA A 84 -26.41 7.87 -13.37
N TYR A 85 -25.83 6.92 -12.65
CA TYR A 85 -25.19 5.73 -13.23
C TYR A 85 -25.56 4.48 -12.43
N MET A 86 -25.58 3.34 -13.10
CA MET A 86 -25.91 2.06 -12.48
C MET A 86 -24.77 1.08 -12.71
N ILE A 87 -24.37 0.41 -11.64
CA ILE A 87 -23.36 -0.65 -11.66
C ILE A 87 -24.10 -1.98 -11.49
N ILE A 88 -23.86 -2.91 -12.40
CA ILE A 88 -24.39 -4.28 -12.32
C ILE A 88 -23.21 -5.20 -12.02
N ASN A 89 -23.29 -5.94 -10.92
CA ASN A 89 -22.36 -7.01 -10.60
C ASN A 89 -22.96 -8.34 -11.04
N THR A 90 -22.40 -8.93 -12.11
CA THR A 90 -22.82 -10.22 -12.66
C THR A 90 -22.36 -11.42 -11.84
N THR A 91 -21.40 -11.24 -10.93
CA THR A 91 -20.97 -12.30 -9.99
C THR A 91 -21.92 -12.40 -8.82
N ASP A 92 -22.34 -11.26 -8.27
CA ASP A 92 -23.23 -11.19 -7.11
C ASP A 92 -24.71 -11.11 -7.48
N ASN A 93 -25.03 -11.07 -8.79
CA ASN A 93 -26.39 -10.85 -9.29
C ASN A 93 -27.08 -9.66 -8.63
N SER A 94 -26.36 -8.53 -8.52
CA SER A 94 -26.84 -7.34 -7.83
C SER A 94 -26.61 -6.07 -8.63
N PHE A 95 -27.44 -5.06 -8.40
CA PHE A 95 -27.28 -3.74 -8.99
C PHE A 95 -27.21 -2.66 -7.92
N LYS A 96 -26.45 -1.61 -8.21
CA LYS A 96 -26.36 -0.37 -7.42
C LYS A 96 -26.59 0.82 -8.33
N LEU A 97 -27.57 1.65 -7.99
CA LEU A 97 -27.87 2.90 -8.69
C LEU A 97 -27.31 4.06 -7.87
N TYR A 98 -26.49 4.87 -8.52
CA TYR A 98 -25.91 6.08 -7.97
C TYR A 98 -26.46 7.30 -8.69
N LYS A 99 -26.56 8.41 -7.97
CA LYS A 99 -26.85 9.73 -8.50
C LYS A 99 -25.93 10.72 -7.78
N ASN A 100 -25.15 11.50 -8.53
CA ASN A 100 -24.18 12.44 -7.96
C ASN A 100 -23.23 11.77 -6.94
N LYS A 101 -22.78 10.53 -7.24
CA LYS A 101 -21.96 9.66 -6.36
C LYS A 101 -22.65 9.15 -5.10
N GLU A 102 -23.92 9.49 -4.86
CA GLU A 102 -24.69 8.98 -3.73
C GLU A 102 -25.47 7.72 -4.13
N LEU A 103 -25.39 6.69 -3.30
CA LEU A 103 -26.15 5.46 -3.50
C LEU A 103 -27.65 5.75 -3.33
N THR A 104 -28.39 5.64 -4.42
CA THR A 104 -29.83 5.91 -4.45
C THR A 104 -30.64 4.63 -4.24
N ARG A 105 -30.23 3.52 -4.89
CA ARG A 105 -30.92 2.23 -4.78
C ARG A 105 -29.94 1.06 -4.92
N THR A 106 -30.30 -0.05 -4.32
CA THR A 106 -29.60 -1.33 -4.46
C THR A 106 -30.63 -2.45 -4.56
N GLY A 107 -30.27 -3.56 -5.17
CA GLY A 107 -31.15 -4.72 -5.26
C GLY A 107 -30.50 -5.90 -5.96
N ILE A 108 -31.26 -6.99 -6.04
CA ILE A 108 -30.89 -8.22 -6.73
C ILE A 108 -31.41 -8.13 -8.18
N CYS A 109 -30.66 -8.67 -9.13
CA CYS A 109 -31.06 -8.76 -10.53
C CYS A 109 -30.57 -10.07 -11.15
N SER A 110 -31.37 -10.66 -12.04
CA SER A 110 -30.91 -11.80 -12.84
C SER A 110 -29.96 -11.33 -13.94
N THR A 111 -28.83 -12.01 -14.11
CA THR A 111 -27.92 -11.83 -15.24
C THR A 111 -27.89 -13.09 -16.11
N GLY A 112 -27.18 -13.04 -17.23
CA GLY A 112 -27.04 -14.16 -18.16
C GLY A 112 -26.51 -15.41 -17.47
N SER A 113 -27.10 -16.56 -17.81
CA SER A 113 -26.79 -17.86 -17.22
C SER A 113 -25.52 -18.52 -17.78
N TYR A 114 -24.91 -17.95 -18.83
CA TYR A 114 -23.82 -18.55 -19.61
C TYR A 114 -24.17 -19.90 -20.24
N ILE A 115 -25.46 -20.20 -20.40
CA ILE A 115 -25.93 -21.40 -21.08
C ILE A 115 -25.88 -21.15 -22.60
N GLU A 116 -25.54 -22.21 -23.33
CA GLU A 116 -25.61 -22.23 -24.79
C GLU A 116 -26.81 -23.07 -25.22
N LEU A 117 -27.67 -22.51 -26.07
CA LEU A 117 -28.77 -23.23 -26.72
C LEU A 117 -28.41 -23.44 -28.19
N GLN A 118 -28.42 -24.69 -28.62
CA GLN A 118 -28.18 -25.06 -30.02
C GLN A 118 -29.45 -25.67 -30.60
N ASP A 119 -29.96 -25.09 -31.67
CA ASP A 119 -31.01 -25.68 -32.49
C ASP A 119 -30.38 -26.63 -33.53
N GLY A 120 -31.10 -27.70 -33.89
CA GLY A 120 -30.68 -28.69 -34.89
C GLY A 120 -30.41 -28.10 -36.28
N ASN A 121 -30.86 -26.87 -36.52
CA ASN A 121 -30.65 -26.09 -37.75
C ASN A 121 -29.41 -25.17 -37.71
N ASN A 122 -28.39 -25.49 -36.91
CA ASN A 122 -27.12 -24.72 -36.76
C ASN A 122 -27.25 -23.31 -36.15
N LYS A 123 -28.40 -22.94 -35.56
CA LYS A 123 -28.50 -21.69 -34.78
C LYS A 123 -28.01 -21.91 -33.36
N LYS A 124 -27.18 -20.99 -32.86
CA LYS A 124 -26.63 -21.01 -31.51
C LYS A 124 -26.93 -19.70 -30.80
N TRP A 125 -27.46 -19.77 -29.59
CA TRP A 125 -27.66 -18.63 -28.70
C TRP A 125 -26.82 -18.80 -27.44
N VAL A 126 -26.12 -17.74 -27.04
CA VAL A 126 -25.34 -17.68 -25.80
C VAL A 126 -26.03 -16.70 -24.86
N PHE A 127 -26.46 -17.17 -23.69
CA PHE A 127 -27.15 -16.34 -22.70
C PHE A 127 -26.15 -15.66 -21.78
N GLU A 128 -25.44 -14.65 -22.29
CA GLU A 128 -24.52 -13.84 -21.49
C GLU A 128 -24.99 -12.39 -21.33
N THR A 129 -24.69 -11.78 -20.18
CA THR A 129 -24.84 -10.33 -20.02
C THR A 129 -23.57 -9.66 -20.55
N PRO A 130 -23.67 -8.77 -21.55
CA PRO A 130 -22.49 -8.14 -22.12
C PRO A 130 -21.79 -7.26 -21.08
N LYS A 131 -20.47 -7.37 -21.01
CA LYS A 131 -19.63 -6.58 -20.10
C LYS A 131 -19.17 -5.29 -20.78
N GLY A 132 -19.20 -4.18 -20.05
CA GLY A 132 -18.76 -2.89 -20.56
C GLY A 132 -19.59 -1.72 -20.01
N VAL A 133 -19.35 -0.55 -20.58
CA VAL A 133 -20.08 0.68 -20.23
C VAL A 133 -21.13 0.94 -21.30
N PHE A 134 -22.39 0.90 -20.89
CA PHE A 134 -23.53 1.13 -21.77
C PHE A 134 -24.31 2.36 -21.34
N THR A 135 -24.87 3.09 -22.31
CA THR A 135 -25.73 4.26 -22.06
C THR A 135 -27.18 3.89 -22.30
N VAL A 136 -28.06 4.19 -21.34
CA VAL A 136 -29.51 4.00 -21.50
C VAL A 136 -30.02 4.89 -22.63
N LYS A 137 -30.56 4.29 -23.70
CA LYS A 137 -31.08 5.02 -24.86
C LYS A 137 -32.52 5.47 -24.70
N GLY A 138 -33.33 4.71 -23.96
CA GLY A 138 -34.74 5.00 -23.75
C GLY A 138 -35.34 4.10 -22.68
N LYS A 139 -36.55 4.44 -22.23
CA LYS A 139 -37.35 3.66 -21.30
C LYS A 139 -38.77 3.61 -21.83
N ILE A 140 -39.38 2.43 -21.78
CA ILE A 140 -40.76 2.20 -22.23
C ILE A 140 -41.55 1.68 -21.04
N VAL A 141 -42.71 2.26 -20.80
CA VAL A 141 -43.63 1.83 -19.74
C VAL A 141 -44.57 0.77 -20.32
N ASN A 142 -44.74 -0.34 -19.60
CA ASN A 142 -45.61 -1.47 -19.99
C ASN A 142 -45.32 -2.00 -21.42
N PRO A 143 -44.09 -2.48 -21.70
CA PRO A 143 -43.77 -3.04 -23.01
C PRO A 143 -44.53 -4.35 -23.25
N ILE A 144 -44.95 -4.57 -24.49
CA ILE A 144 -45.48 -5.87 -24.92
C ILE A 144 -44.29 -6.82 -25.10
N TRP A 145 -44.29 -7.93 -24.36
CA TRP A 145 -43.28 -8.98 -24.53
C TRP A 145 -43.53 -9.73 -25.84
N ARG A 146 -42.62 -9.54 -26.81
CA ARG A 146 -42.61 -10.33 -28.04
C ARG A 146 -41.70 -11.54 -27.81
N LYS A 147 -42.29 -12.73 -27.76
CA LYS A 147 -41.54 -13.98 -27.57
C LYS A 147 -40.50 -14.10 -28.70
N PRO A 148 -39.20 -14.19 -28.38
CA PRO A 148 -38.13 -14.32 -29.38
C PRO A 148 -37.97 -15.78 -29.86
N ASP A 149 -37.36 -15.97 -31.02
CA ASP A 149 -37.13 -17.29 -31.65
C ASP A 149 -36.50 -18.32 -30.70
N TRP A 150 -35.53 -17.91 -29.88
CA TRP A 150 -34.85 -18.82 -28.94
C TRP A 150 -35.81 -19.41 -27.91
N ALA A 151 -36.87 -18.70 -27.53
CA ALA A 151 -37.84 -19.17 -26.55
C ALA A 151 -38.77 -20.24 -27.15
N PHE A 152 -39.01 -20.20 -28.47
CA PHE A 152 -39.70 -21.29 -29.16
C PHE A 152 -38.82 -22.53 -29.26
N ALA A 153 -37.53 -22.34 -29.57
CA ALA A 153 -36.56 -23.44 -29.65
C ALA A 153 -36.37 -24.15 -28.29
N GLU A 154 -36.33 -23.40 -27.19
CA GLU A 154 -36.25 -23.95 -25.83
C GLU A 154 -37.49 -24.80 -25.46
N GLU A 155 -38.68 -24.37 -25.89
CA GLU A 155 -39.94 -25.08 -25.67
C GLU A 155 -40.20 -26.21 -26.70
N GLY A 156 -39.32 -26.40 -27.69
CA GLY A 156 -39.50 -27.39 -28.77
C GLY A 156 -40.64 -27.06 -29.74
N LEU A 157 -41.07 -25.79 -29.81
CA LEU A 157 -42.14 -25.32 -30.67
C LEU A 157 -41.59 -24.85 -32.03
N PRO A 158 -42.38 -24.97 -33.12
CA PRO A 158 -41.99 -24.39 -34.40
C PRO A 158 -41.90 -22.86 -34.29
N ILE A 159 -40.79 -22.29 -34.76
CA ILE A 159 -40.63 -20.84 -34.85
C ILE A 159 -41.62 -20.33 -35.91
N PRO A 160 -42.50 -19.37 -35.57
CA PRO A 160 -43.45 -18.83 -36.54
C PRO A 160 -42.73 -18.15 -37.70
N SER A 161 -43.14 -18.47 -38.93
CA SER A 161 -42.69 -17.76 -40.13
C SER A 161 -43.27 -16.33 -40.12
N ALA A 162 -42.41 -15.34 -40.40
CA ALA A 162 -42.78 -13.93 -40.49
C ALA A 162 -43.82 -13.63 -41.58
#